data_AF-A0A943UEK9-F1
#
_entry.id   AF-A0A943UEK9-F1
#
_cell.length_a   1.000
_cell.length_b   1.000
_cell.length_c   1.000
_cell.angle_alpha   90.00
_cell.angle_beta   90.00
_cell.angle_gamma   90.00
#
_symmetry.space_group_name_H-M   'P 1'
#
loop_
_entity.id
_entity.type
_entity.pdbx_description
1 polymer ?
#
loop_
_entity_poly.entity_id
_entity_poly.type
_entity_poly.pdbx_seq_one_letter_code
_entity_poly.pdbx_strand_id
1 'polypeptide(L)'
;MMKKTCFLLILIALLISLSGCTGIENALHEAGEKIQSNQVETPQNNGGDIDWSFVPVVREKAVSLFTEAFPDATVKETGVACKNTKADRVIVTISYELNGKNGDYGFDYEKDENGEYVLKRYGGGVSSDDL
;
A
#
# COMPACT_ATOMS: atom_id res chain seq x y z
N MET A 1 -12.94 -47.69 -3.15
CA MET A 1 -12.28 -46.51 -3.79
C MET A 1 -13.08 -45.24 -3.48
N MET A 2 -13.30 -44.90 -2.21
CA MET A 2 -14.14 -43.76 -1.74
C MET A 2 -13.60 -43.07 -0.47
N LYS A 3 -12.32 -43.29 -0.11
CA LYS A 3 -11.72 -42.70 1.11
C LYS A 3 -10.87 -41.45 0.85
N LYS A 4 -10.42 -41.25 -0.40
CA LYS A 4 -9.56 -40.14 -0.80
C LYS A 4 -10.35 -38.84 -1.05
N THR A 5 -11.64 -38.94 -1.38
CA THR A 5 -12.51 -37.80 -1.69
C THR A 5 -13.03 -37.09 -0.43
N CYS A 6 -13.20 -37.79 0.69
CA CYS A 6 -13.59 -37.15 1.96
C CYS A 6 -12.48 -36.30 2.58
N PHE A 7 -11.22 -36.68 2.39
CA PHE A 7 -10.07 -35.94 2.94
C PHE A 7 -9.88 -34.57 2.29
N LEU A 8 -10.26 -34.43 1.00
CA LEU A 8 -10.11 -33.19 0.26
C LEU A 8 -11.13 -32.12 0.70
N LEU A 9 -12.35 -32.54 1.07
CA LEU A 9 -13.42 -31.64 1.51
C LEU A 9 -13.18 -31.08 2.92
N ILE A 10 -12.58 -31.88 3.81
CA ILE A 10 -12.20 -31.44 5.16
C ILE A 10 -11.06 -30.42 5.11
N LEU A 11 -10.13 -30.56 4.16
CA LEU A 11 -9.01 -29.64 3.98
C LEU A 11 -9.46 -28.25 3.49
N ILE A 12 -10.47 -28.19 2.62
CA ILE A 12 -11.04 -26.92 2.13
C ILE A 12 -11.83 -26.21 3.24
N ALA A 13 -12.56 -26.94 4.08
CA ALA A 13 -13.28 -26.36 5.22
C ALA A 13 -12.32 -25.77 6.28
N LEU A 14 -11.13 -26.36 6.45
CA LEU A 14 -10.09 -25.86 7.35
C LEU A 14 -9.42 -24.57 6.82
N LEU A 15 -9.35 -24.40 5.50
CA LEU A 15 -8.81 -23.18 4.88
C LEU A 15 -9.74 -21.97 5.05
N ILE A 16 -11.07 -22.19 5.03
CA ILE A 16 -12.07 -21.12 5.24
C ILE A 16 -12.10 -20.66 6.72
N SER A 17 -11.71 -21.52 7.65
CA SER A 17 -11.58 -21.16 9.08
C SER A 17 -10.25 -20.48 9.43
N LEU A 18 -9.24 -20.51 8.53
CA LEU A 18 -8.04 -19.68 8.63
C LEU A 18 -8.24 -18.27 8.05
N SER A 19 -9.21 -18.08 7.14
CA SER A 19 -9.71 -16.77 6.73
C SER A 19 -10.67 -16.19 7.76
N GLY A 20 -10.23 -16.15 9.03
CA GLY A 20 -10.83 -15.33 10.07
C GLY A 20 -10.59 -13.85 9.80
N CYS A 21 -11.02 -13.34 8.64
CA CYS A 21 -11.25 -11.92 8.40
C CYS A 21 -12.63 -11.56 8.98
N THR A 22 -12.78 -11.65 10.30
CA THR A 22 -13.83 -10.93 11.00
C THR A 22 -13.17 -9.77 11.71
N GLY A 23 -12.98 -8.66 10.99
CA GLY A 23 -12.38 -7.46 11.55
C GLY A 23 -11.99 -6.37 10.55
N ILE A 24 -12.68 -6.21 9.42
CA ILE A 24 -12.35 -5.17 8.43
C ILE A 24 -13.15 -3.87 8.63
N GLU A 25 -14.15 -3.82 9.52
CA GLU A 25 -15.04 -2.65 9.56
C GLU A 25 -14.75 -1.62 10.67
N ASN A 26 -13.78 -1.86 11.57
CA ASN A 26 -13.49 -0.90 12.66
C ASN A 26 -12.07 -0.32 12.69
N ALA A 27 -11.09 -0.89 11.98
CA ALA A 27 -9.74 -0.32 11.91
C ALA A 27 -9.60 0.81 10.87
N LEU A 28 -10.53 0.89 9.92
CA LEU A 28 -10.54 1.91 8.86
C LEU A 28 -10.94 3.30 9.39
N HIS A 29 -11.70 3.38 10.48
CA HIS A 29 -12.16 4.66 11.02
C HIS A 29 -11.14 5.28 12.00
N GLU A 30 -10.36 4.47 12.71
CA GLU A 30 -9.46 4.95 13.77
C GLU A 30 -8.04 5.23 13.28
N ALA A 31 -7.60 4.63 12.16
CA ALA A 31 -6.32 4.94 11.53
C ALA A 31 -6.33 6.28 10.76
N GLY A 32 -7.51 6.81 10.41
CA GLY A 32 -7.66 8.07 9.67
C GLY A 32 -7.47 9.33 10.51
N GLU A 33 -7.74 9.29 11.82
CA GLU A 33 -7.68 10.49 12.68
C GLU A 33 -6.28 10.86 13.18
N LYS A 34 -5.27 10.00 12.96
CA LYS A 34 -3.90 10.27 13.45
C LYS A 34 -2.92 10.72 12.38
N ILE A 35 -3.36 10.89 11.14
CA ILE A 35 -2.59 11.53 10.06
C ILE A 35 -3.00 13.01 9.97
N GLN A 36 -2.96 13.72 11.08
CA GLN A 36 -2.85 15.17 11.05
C GLN A 36 -1.52 15.56 11.65
N SER A 37 -0.78 16.36 10.87
CA SER A 37 0.42 17.07 11.27
C SER A 37 1.73 16.28 11.23
N ASN A 38 2.11 15.82 10.04
CA ASN A 38 3.44 16.14 9.54
C ASN A 38 3.27 16.60 8.09
N GLN A 39 3.66 17.85 7.84
CA GLN A 39 3.56 18.51 6.53
C GLN A 39 4.07 17.58 5.43
N VAL A 40 3.15 17.18 4.58
CA VAL A 40 3.46 16.52 3.31
C VAL A 40 4.10 17.58 2.44
N GLU A 41 5.40 17.47 2.19
CA GLU A 41 6.03 18.23 1.12
C GLU A 41 5.29 17.89 -0.17
N THR A 42 4.78 18.93 -0.82
CA THR A 42 4.10 18.85 -2.11
C THR A 42 4.99 18.11 -3.11
N PRO A 43 4.44 17.23 -3.95
CA PRO A 43 5.21 16.48 -4.94
C PRO A 43 6.10 17.41 -5.77
N GLN A 44 7.35 17.00 -6.03
CA GLN A 44 8.21 17.69 -7.00
C GLN A 44 7.56 17.63 -8.39
N ASN A 45 6.93 18.72 -8.81
CA ASN A 45 6.31 18.85 -10.11
C ASN A 45 7.39 18.97 -11.20
N ASN A 46 7.74 17.84 -11.83
CA ASN A 46 8.68 17.78 -12.96
C ASN A 46 7.97 17.79 -14.34
N GLY A 47 6.71 18.24 -14.44
CA GLY A 47 6.08 18.58 -15.72
C GLY A 47 4.64 18.11 -15.88
N GLY A 48 3.73 19.09 -16.03
CA GLY A 48 2.35 18.91 -16.48
C GLY A 48 1.27 19.34 -15.47
N ASP A 49 0.07 19.63 -15.98
CA ASP A 49 -1.15 19.89 -15.21
C ASP A 49 -1.73 18.54 -14.74
N ILE A 50 -1.09 17.95 -13.74
CA ILE A 50 -1.47 16.65 -13.17
C ILE A 50 -2.50 16.90 -12.07
N ASP A 51 -3.65 16.21 -12.14
CA ASP A 51 -4.59 16.17 -11.03
C ASP A 51 -4.00 15.31 -9.90
N TRP A 52 -3.56 15.94 -8.81
CA TRP A 52 -2.97 15.29 -7.65
C TRP A 52 -4.01 14.80 -6.63
N SER A 53 -5.31 14.81 -6.96
CA SER A 53 -6.38 14.30 -6.09
C SER A 53 -6.22 12.82 -5.70
N PHE A 54 -5.43 12.04 -6.45
CA PHE A 54 -5.14 10.65 -6.14
C PHE A 54 -4.14 10.45 -4.99
N VAL A 55 -3.34 11.46 -4.65
CA VAL A 55 -2.22 11.34 -3.69
C VAL A 55 -2.68 10.81 -2.32
N PRO A 56 -3.76 11.31 -1.71
CA PRO A 56 -4.24 10.76 -0.44
C PRO A 56 -4.57 9.27 -0.53
N VAL A 57 -5.24 8.85 -1.61
CA VAL A 57 -5.69 7.47 -1.81
C VAL A 57 -4.51 6.50 -1.93
N VAL A 58 -3.53 6.81 -2.78
CA VAL A 58 -2.36 5.93 -2.97
C VAL A 58 -1.45 5.91 -1.75
N ARG A 59 -1.33 7.03 -1.03
CA ARG A 59 -0.57 7.11 0.22
C ARG A 59 -1.22 6.26 1.30
N GLU A 60 -2.52 6.39 1.51
CA GLU A 60 -3.25 5.60 2.50
C GLU A 60 -3.09 4.10 2.22
N LYS A 61 -3.31 3.67 0.97
CA LYS A 61 -3.09 2.28 0.55
C LYS A 61 -1.66 1.80 0.87
N ALA A 62 -0.64 2.59 0.53
CA ALA A 62 0.75 2.24 0.77
C ALA A 62 1.09 2.15 2.27
N VAL A 63 0.65 3.13 3.06
CA VAL A 63 0.89 3.16 4.50
C VAL A 63 0.18 1.99 5.19
N SER A 64 -1.09 1.73 4.88
CA SER A 64 -1.83 0.59 5.46
C SER A 64 -1.12 -0.73 5.18
N LEU A 65 -0.76 -0.99 3.92
CA LEU A 65 -0.03 -2.21 3.54
C LEU A 65 1.33 -2.30 4.24
N PHE A 66 2.06 -1.19 4.36
CA PHE A 66 3.34 -1.15 5.04
C PHE A 66 3.21 -1.45 6.53
N THR A 67 2.26 -0.81 7.23
CA THR A 67 2.05 -1.00 8.66
C THR A 67 1.51 -2.39 9.00
N GLU A 68 0.73 -3.01 8.10
CA GLU A 68 0.27 -4.38 8.26
C GLU A 68 1.44 -5.37 8.15
N ALA A 69 2.34 -5.15 7.20
CA ALA A 69 3.52 -5.98 7.00
C ALA A 69 4.63 -5.76 8.05
N PHE A 70 4.77 -4.53 8.55
CA PHE A 70 5.80 -4.10 9.49
C PHE A 70 5.20 -3.31 10.67
N PRO A 71 4.44 -3.97 11.56
CA PRO A 71 3.73 -3.30 12.65
C PRO A 71 4.65 -2.58 13.64
N ASP A 72 5.91 -3.02 13.76
CA ASP A 72 6.91 -2.43 14.65
C ASP A 72 7.66 -1.25 14.00
N ALA A 73 7.44 -0.99 12.70
CA ALA A 73 8.10 0.10 11.99
C ALA A 73 7.34 1.42 12.20
N THR A 74 8.07 2.49 12.51
CA THR A 74 7.53 3.84 12.60
C THR A 74 7.69 4.56 11.27
N VAL A 75 6.59 4.87 10.59
CA VAL A 75 6.60 5.70 9.38
C VAL A 75 7.06 7.12 9.73
N LYS A 76 8.08 7.62 9.03
CA LYS A 76 8.64 8.96 9.22
C LYS A 76 8.16 9.93 8.16
N GLU A 77 8.21 9.51 6.90
CA GLU A 77 7.91 10.33 5.74
C GLU A 77 7.29 9.49 4.62
N THR A 78 6.47 10.13 3.78
CA THR A 78 5.87 9.49 2.60
C THR A 78 5.96 10.38 1.36
N GLY A 79 6.81 9.99 0.41
CA GLY A 79 6.94 10.64 -0.89
C GLY A 79 5.99 10.04 -1.91
N VAL A 80 5.50 10.85 -2.84
CA VAL A 80 4.71 10.38 -4.00
C VAL A 80 5.29 10.98 -5.26
N ALA A 81 5.61 10.12 -6.22
CA ALA A 81 6.12 10.50 -7.53
C ALA A 81 5.23 9.91 -8.63
N CYS A 82 5.05 10.65 -9.71
CA CYS A 82 4.38 10.17 -10.93
C CYS A 82 5.04 10.80 -12.16
N LYS A 83 4.88 10.18 -13.33
CA LYS A 83 5.42 10.70 -14.59
C LYS A 83 4.35 10.75 -15.68
N ASN A 84 4.38 11.86 -16.42
CA ASN A 84 3.53 12.20 -17.57
C ASN A 84 2.03 12.39 -17.32
N THR A 85 1.45 13.13 -18.25
CA THR A 85 0.15 13.85 -18.29
C THR A 85 -1.13 13.07 -17.97
N LYS A 86 -1.05 11.80 -17.55
CA LYS A 86 -2.20 10.95 -17.21
C LYS A 86 -2.15 10.31 -15.82
N ALA A 87 -1.04 10.46 -15.09
CA ALA A 87 -0.82 9.82 -13.79
C ALA A 87 -1.13 8.30 -13.82
N ASP A 88 -0.81 7.62 -14.92
CA ASP A 88 -1.12 6.19 -15.08
C ASP A 88 -0.22 5.30 -14.22
N ARG A 89 0.92 5.83 -13.76
CA ARG A 89 1.84 5.12 -12.87
C ARG A 89 2.34 6.05 -11.76
N VAL A 90 2.29 5.55 -10.54
CA VAL A 90 2.57 6.30 -9.32
C VAL A 90 3.44 5.46 -8.41
N ILE A 91 4.53 6.04 -7.92
CA ILE A 91 5.36 5.42 -6.90
C ILE A 91 5.19 6.17 -5.59
N VAL A 92 4.84 5.43 -4.53
CA VAL A 92 4.82 5.92 -3.16
C VAL A 92 6.05 5.36 -2.45
N THR A 93 6.86 6.22 -1.86
CA THR A 93 8.03 5.82 -1.05
C THR A 93 7.75 6.15 0.40
N ILE A 94 7.96 5.17 1.29
CA ILE A 94 7.83 5.32 2.73
C ILE A 94 9.22 5.24 3.35
N SER A 95 9.65 6.32 3.99
CA SER A 95 10.81 6.31 4.87
C SER A 95 10.33 5.94 6.28
N TYR A 96 10.97 4.94 6.88
CA TYR A 96 10.58 4.38 8.17
C TYR A 96 11.78 4.17 9.08
N GLU A 97 11.52 4.05 10.38
CA GLU A 97 12.46 3.58 11.38
C GLU A 97 11.99 2.24 11.93
N LEU A 98 12.87 1.24 11.95
CA LEU A 98 12.63 -0.07 12.54
C LEU A 98 13.86 -0.49 13.34
N ASN A 99 13.68 -0.78 14.63
CA ASN A 99 14.78 -1.16 15.54
C ASN A 99 15.94 -0.15 15.56
N GLY A 100 15.62 1.16 15.54
CA GLY A 100 16.60 2.25 15.53
C GLY A 100 17.40 2.38 14.23
N LYS A 101 16.97 1.72 13.15
CA LYS A 101 17.53 1.85 11.81
C LYS A 101 16.52 2.47 10.87
N ASN A 102 16.98 3.40 10.05
CA ASN A 102 16.17 3.98 8.99
C ASN A 102 16.22 3.10 7.75
N GLY A 103 15.11 3.05 7.01
CA GLY A 103 15.01 2.41 5.72
C GLY A 103 13.94 3.05 4.87
N ASP A 104 13.96 2.74 3.58
CA ASP A 104 12.95 3.17 2.62
C ASP A 104 12.24 1.96 2.03
N TYR A 105 10.96 2.13 1.70
CA TYR A 105 10.14 1.10 1.10
C TYR A 105 9.22 1.71 0.05
N GLY A 106 9.33 1.24 -1.19
CA GLY A 106 8.51 1.76 -2.28
C GLY A 106 7.32 0.86 -2.62
N PHE A 107 6.29 1.48 -3.18
CA PHE A 107 5.09 0.86 -3.72
C PHE A 107 4.84 1.45 -5.10
N ASP A 108 4.80 0.61 -6.13
CA ASP A 108 4.53 1.01 -7.50
C ASP A 108 3.12 0.62 -7.89
N TYR A 109 2.30 1.62 -8.18
CA TYR A 109 0.93 1.50 -8.60
C TYR A 109 0.78 1.88 -10.06
N GLU A 110 -0.07 1.13 -10.75
CA GLU A 110 -0.53 1.47 -12.09
C GLU A 110 -2.05 1.61 -12.09
N LYS A 111 -2.54 2.61 -12.79
CA LYS A 111 -3.96 2.88 -12.95
C LYS A 111 -4.57 1.88 -13.93
N ASP A 112 -5.62 1.19 -13.51
CA ASP A 112 -6.35 0.24 -14.35
C ASP A 112 -7.38 0.94 -15.27
N GLU A 113 -8.12 0.14 -16.05
CA GLU A 113 -9.16 0.61 -16.96
C GLU A 113 -10.35 1.29 -16.23
N ASN A 114 -10.54 0.98 -14.93
CA ASN A 114 -11.57 1.59 -14.08
C ASN A 114 -11.09 2.89 -13.41
N GLY A 115 -9.81 3.23 -13.59
CA GLY A 115 -9.18 4.38 -12.97
C GLY A 115 -8.67 4.14 -11.54
N GLU A 116 -8.63 2.90 -11.09
CA GLU A 116 -8.10 2.51 -9.79
C GLU A 116 -6.59 2.26 -9.82
N TYR A 117 -5.88 2.71 -8.80
CA TYR A 117 -4.47 2.41 -8.63
C TYR A 117 -4.28 1.01 -8.03
N VAL A 118 -3.72 0.12 -8.85
CA VAL A 118 -3.44 -1.30 -8.54
C VAL A 118 -1.95 -1.49 -8.30
N LEU A 119 -1.60 -2.15 -7.19
CA LEU A 119 -0.22 -2.42 -6.82
C LEU A 119 0.41 -3.44 -7.79
N LYS A 120 1.56 -3.09 -8.37
CA LYS A 120 2.31 -3.95 -9.31
C LYS A 120 3.57 -4.53 -8.68
N ARG A 121 4.29 -3.74 -7.90
CA ARG A 121 5.49 -4.15 -7.18
C ARG A 121 5.70 -3.31 -5.93
N TYR A 122 6.44 -3.84 -4.97
CA TYR A 122 6.78 -3.15 -3.74
C TYR A 122 8.10 -3.67 -3.17
N GLY A 123 8.78 -2.87 -2.33
CA GLY A 123 10.02 -3.26 -1.66
C GLY A 123 11.06 -2.15 -1.57
N GLY A 124 12.16 -2.40 -0.87
CA GLY A 124 13.25 -1.43 -0.65
C GLY A 124 14.08 -1.07 -1.88
N GLY A 125 13.77 -1.64 -3.05
CA GLY A 125 14.38 -1.28 -4.34
C GLY A 125 13.41 -0.56 -5.29
N VAL A 126 12.21 -0.23 -4.83
CA VAL A 126 11.24 0.55 -5.60
C VAL A 126 11.42 2.01 -5.21
N SER A 127 11.75 2.88 -6.17
CA SER A 127 11.96 4.31 -5.93
C SER A 127 11.37 5.15 -7.05
N SER A 128 11.27 6.46 -6.81
CA SER A 128 10.80 7.43 -7.82
C SER A 128 11.64 7.43 -9.11
N ASP A 129 12.89 6.94 -9.06
CA ASP A 129 13.77 6.85 -10.23
C ASP A 129 13.31 5.80 -11.24
N ASP A 130 12.42 4.90 -10.84
CA ASP A 130 11.87 3.88 -11.72
C ASP A 130 10.75 4.40 -12.64
N LEU A 131 10.38 5.69 -12.54
CA LEU A 131 9.35 6.34 -13.36
C LEU A 131 9.90 6.81 -14.72
#